data_AF-R7MYT1-F1
#
_entry.id   AF-R7MYT1-F1
#
_cell.length_a   1.000
_cell.length_b   1.000
_cell.length_c   1.000
_cell.angle_alpha   90.00
_cell.angle_beta   90.00
_cell.angle_gamma   90.00
#
_symmetry.space_group_name_H-M   'P 1'
#
loop_
_entity.id
_entity.type
_entity.pdbx_description
1 polymer ?
#
loop_
_entity_poly.entity_id
_entity_poly.type
_entity_poly.pdbx_seq_one_letter_code
_entity_poly.pdbx_strand_id
1 'polypeptide(L)'
;MNRFQSSYSAARGALLQAAAMFRTRRIWFARDFCQPVYEAWLTEAIALGRVQAPGFGTDPLITKAWTGANWYGPVMGMLDPVKEVTGAALRVKYGFSTAEREAAELTGTNYDDNVDQIAAERAVWTTKGMQYPKADNTDAGDGGGGDTG
;
A
#
# COMPACT_ATOMS: atom_id res chain seq x y z
N MET A 1 -22.79 -2.85 40.08
CA MET A 1 -22.45 -3.68 38.89
C MET A 1 -22.23 -2.73 37.70
N ASN A 2 -21.00 -2.23 37.54
CA ASN A 2 -20.69 -1.23 36.49
C ASN A 2 -20.71 -1.90 35.12
N ARG A 3 -21.66 -1.47 34.27
CA ARG A 3 -21.75 -1.91 32.87
C ARG A 3 -20.54 -1.37 32.10
N PHE A 4 -19.59 -2.23 31.77
CA PHE A 4 -18.58 -1.98 30.73
C PHE A 4 -19.16 -2.11 29.31
N GLN A 5 -20.40 -1.63 29.11
CA GLN A 5 -21.02 -1.42 27.79
C GLN A 5 -20.66 -0.04 27.18
N SER A 6 -19.61 0.61 27.68
CA SER A 6 -18.80 1.59 26.93
C SER A 6 -17.84 0.82 25.99
N SER A 7 -18.34 -0.25 25.39
CA SER A 7 -18.60 -0.41 23.95
C SER A 7 -17.32 -0.52 23.13
N TYR A 8 -17.04 -1.77 22.73
CA TYR A 8 -16.05 -2.15 21.72
C TYR A 8 -16.05 -1.22 20.49
N SER A 9 -17.21 -0.67 20.10
CA SER A 9 -17.36 0.33 19.04
C SER A 9 -16.72 1.68 19.36
N ALA A 10 -16.83 2.20 20.59
CA ALA A 10 -16.18 3.44 20.99
C ALA A 10 -14.65 3.28 21.07
N ALA A 11 -14.17 2.17 21.63
CA ALA A 11 -12.74 1.85 21.67
C ALA A 11 -12.16 1.69 20.24
N ARG A 12 -12.89 1.01 19.35
CA ARG A 12 -12.53 0.90 17.92
C ARG A 12 -12.52 2.25 17.21
N GLY A 13 -13.52 3.09 17.46
CA GLY A 13 -13.59 4.45 16.92
C GLY A 13 -12.39 5.30 17.35
N ALA A 14 -11.99 5.20 18.62
CA ALA A 14 -10.82 5.89 19.15
C ALA A 14 -9.51 5.40 18.49
N LEU A 15 -9.35 4.09 18.27
CA LEU A 15 -8.19 3.53 17.56
C LEU A 15 -8.11 4.02 16.11
N LEU A 16 -9.24 4.10 15.40
CA LEU A 16 -9.28 4.63 14.04
C LEU A 16 -8.94 6.12 13.99
N GLN A 17 -9.45 6.92 14.94
CA GLN A 17 -9.09 8.34 15.04
C GLN A 17 -7.60 8.54 15.38
N ALA A 18 -7.05 7.74 16.29
CA ALA A 18 -5.63 7.78 16.61
C ALA A 18 -4.78 7.40 15.39
N ALA A 19 -5.14 6.35 14.66
CA ALA A 19 -4.47 5.94 13.42
C ALA A 19 -4.51 7.05 12.36
N ALA A 20 -5.65 7.73 12.19
CA ALA A 20 -5.76 8.88 11.29
C ALA A 20 -4.82 10.02 11.72
N MET A 21 -4.75 10.34 13.01
CA MET A 21 -3.84 11.36 13.53
C MET A 21 -2.37 10.99 13.27
N PHE A 22 -1.99 9.73 13.50
CA PHE A 22 -0.63 9.26 13.23
C PHE A 22 -0.28 9.31 11.74
N ARG A 23 -1.23 8.95 10.86
CA ARG A 23 -1.05 9.07 9.40
C ARG A 23 -0.81 10.52 8.99
N THR A 24 -1.60 11.46 9.49
CA THR A 24 -1.44 12.90 9.19
C THR A 24 -0.07 13.40 9.64
N ARG A 25 0.36 13.07 10.87
CA ARG A 25 1.68 13.46 11.37
C ARG A 25 2.81 12.85 10.53
N ARG A 26 2.67 11.60 10.08
CA ARG A 26 3.63 10.94 9.18
C ARG A 26 3.73 11.66 7.84
N ILE A 27 2.60 12.07 7.24
CA ILE A 27 2.58 12.82 5.99
C ILE A 27 3.32 14.15 6.16
N TRP A 28 3.08 14.88 7.25
CA TRP A 28 3.80 16.13 7.51
C TRP A 28 5.29 15.90 7.72
N PHE A 29 5.67 14.89 8.50
CA PHE A 29 7.07 14.55 8.69
C PHE A 29 7.76 14.15 7.38
N ALA A 30 7.12 13.32 6.56
CA ALA A 30 7.64 12.92 5.26
C ALA A 30 7.80 14.13 4.32
N ARG A 31 6.80 15.03 4.29
CA ARG A 31 6.85 16.25 3.48
C ARG A 31 7.93 17.22 3.94
N ASP A 32 8.10 17.39 5.25
CA ASP A 32 8.97 18.44 5.80
C ASP A 32 10.41 17.96 6.00
N PHE A 33 10.65 16.65 6.10
CA PHE A 33 11.97 16.08 6.33
C PHE A 33 12.41 15.11 5.24
N CYS A 34 11.65 14.04 4.96
CA CYS A 34 12.09 13.00 4.03
C CYS A 34 12.17 13.52 2.58
N GLN A 35 11.16 14.28 2.15
CA GLN A 35 11.06 14.78 0.79
C GLN A 35 12.20 15.77 0.45
N PRO A 36 12.50 16.81 1.25
CA PRO A 36 13.61 17.71 0.96
C PRO A 36 14.98 17.02 0.98
N VAL A 37 15.17 16.05 1.89
CA VAL A 37 16.41 15.28 1.96
C VAL A 37 16.59 14.43 0.70
N TYR A 38 15.53 13.76 0.24
CA TYR A 38 15.56 12.99 -1.01
C TYR A 38 15.85 13.88 -2.22
N GLU A 39 15.19 15.03 -2.33
CA GLU A 39 15.41 15.98 -3.41
C GLU A 39 16.84 16.51 -3.46
N ALA A 40 17.40 16.87 -2.30
CA ALA A 40 18.78 17.33 -2.20
C ALA A 40 19.78 16.23 -2.60
N TRP A 41 19.59 15.02 -2.08
CA TRP A 41 20.41 13.87 -2.43
C TRP A 41 20.33 13.54 -3.93
N LEU A 42 19.12 13.52 -4.50
CA LEU A 42 18.92 13.20 -5.91
C LEU A 42 19.59 14.24 -6.82
N THR A 43 19.44 15.52 -6.48
CA THR A 43 20.07 16.62 -7.21
C THR A 43 21.60 16.51 -7.17
N GLU A 44 22.19 16.20 -6.02
CA GLU A 44 23.62 15.97 -5.88
C GLU A 44 24.08 14.73 -6.68
N ALA A 45 23.34 13.63 -6.58
CA ALA A 45 23.67 12.38 -7.28
C ALA A 45 23.65 12.55 -8.82
N ILE A 46 22.72 13.36 -9.34
CA ILE A 46 22.65 13.70 -10.76
C ILE A 46 23.80 14.63 -11.14
N ALA A 47 24.11 15.65 -10.33
CA ALA A 47 25.24 16.55 -10.59
C ALA A 47 26.59 15.83 -10.61
N LEU A 48 26.76 14.80 -9.78
CA LEU A 48 27.93 13.92 -9.76
C LEU A 48 27.94 12.87 -10.89
N GLY A 49 26.86 12.76 -11.67
CA GLY A 49 26.72 11.78 -12.75
C GLY A 49 26.49 10.34 -12.30
N ARG A 50 26.12 10.11 -11.02
CA ARG A 50 25.79 8.76 -10.51
C ARG A 50 24.41 8.29 -10.96
N VAL A 51 23.49 9.23 -11.13
CA VAL A 51 22.13 9.00 -11.62
C VAL A 51 21.96 9.71 -12.95
N GLN A 52 21.54 8.98 -13.97
CA GLN A 52 21.26 9.53 -15.30
C GLN A 52 19.78 9.89 -15.37
N ALA A 53 19.48 11.18 -15.23
CA ALA A 53 18.11 11.70 -15.28
C ALA A 53 17.97 12.72 -16.44
N PRO A 54 17.58 12.27 -17.64
CA PRO A 54 17.37 13.15 -18.79
C PRO A 54 16.33 14.22 -18.48
N GLY A 55 16.64 15.48 -18.80
CA GLY A 55 15.73 16.61 -18.59
C GLY A 55 15.55 17.05 -17.14
N PHE A 56 16.33 16.50 -16.20
CA PHE A 56 16.33 16.96 -14.81
C PHE A 56 16.88 18.39 -14.72
N GLY A 57 16.15 19.28 -14.04
CA GLY A 57 16.51 20.69 -13.89
C GLY A 57 16.18 21.58 -15.10
N THR A 58 15.82 21.02 -16.26
CA THR A 58 15.42 21.83 -17.43
C THR A 58 13.93 22.15 -17.46
N ASP A 59 13.09 21.19 -17.03
CA ASP A 59 11.65 21.37 -16.91
C ASP A 59 11.22 21.05 -15.46
N PRO A 60 10.54 21.97 -14.76
CA PRO A 60 9.97 21.70 -13.44
C PRO A 60 9.07 20.47 -13.39
N LEU A 61 8.36 20.14 -14.47
CA LEU A 61 7.48 18.96 -14.52
C LEU A 61 8.28 17.66 -14.54
N ILE A 62 9.33 17.58 -15.38
CA ILE A 62 10.23 16.43 -15.45
C ILE A 62 10.98 16.27 -14.13
N THR A 63 11.47 17.39 -13.58
CA THR A 63 12.14 17.40 -12.27
C THR A 63 11.22 16.84 -11.19
N LYS A 64 9.95 17.27 -11.16
CA LYS A 64 8.95 16.78 -10.21
C LYS A 64 8.61 15.30 -10.41
N ALA A 65 8.63 14.80 -11.64
CA ALA A 65 8.44 13.38 -11.93
C ALA A 65 9.59 12.53 -11.35
N TRP A 66 10.84 13.02 -11.44
CA TRP A 66 12.01 12.37 -10.85
C TRP A 66 12.04 12.47 -9.32
N THR A 67 11.66 13.63 -8.76
CA THR A 67 11.66 13.83 -7.31
C THR A 67 10.42 13.27 -6.62
N GLY A 68 9.44 12.77 -7.37
CA GLY A 68 8.24 12.14 -6.82
C GLY A 68 8.60 10.89 -6.01
N ALA A 69 8.38 10.94 -4.70
CA ALA A 69 8.60 9.82 -3.80
C ALA A 69 7.37 9.58 -2.91
N ASN A 70 7.03 8.31 -2.72
CA ASN A 70 5.99 7.89 -1.80
C ASN A 70 6.62 7.35 -0.51
N TRP A 71 6.22 7.92 0.62
CA TRP A 71 6.75 7.57 1.94
C TRP A 71 5.77 6.70 2.70
N TYR A 72 5.87 5.40 2.46
CA TYR A 72 5.11 4.41 3.21
C TYR A 72 5.74 4.20 4.59
N GLY A 73 4.90 4.02 5.60
CA GLY A 73 5.35 3.65 6.94
C GLY A 73 4.72 2.33 7.36
N PRO A 74 4.87 1.92 8.63
CA PRO A 74 4.34 0.64 9.08
C PRO A 74 2.83 0.59 8.85
N VAL A 75 2.41 -0.58 8.36
CA VAL A 75 1.01 -0.90 8.09
C VAL A 75 0.31 -1.19 9.41
N MET A 76 -0.91 -0.68 9.54
CA MET A 76 -1.79 -1.04 10.65
C MET A 76 -2.24 -2.49 10.47
N GLY A 77 -2.23 -3.27 11.54
CA GLY A 77 -2.77 -4.64 11.47
C GLY A 77 -4.19 -4.66 10.90
N MET A 78 -4.47 -5.64 10.05
CA MET A 78 -5.79 -5.82 9.46
C MET A 78 -6.79 -6.19 10.55
N LEU A 79 -7.97 -5.57 10.53
CA LEU A 79 -9.05 -5.92 11.43
C LEU A 79 -9.90 -7.06 10.85
N ASP A 80 -10.17 -7.01 9.54
CA ASP A 80 -10.88 -8.05 8.81
C ASP A 80 -10.12 -8.34 7.50
N PRO A 81 -9.19 -9.32 7.52
CA PRO A 81 -8.25 -9.52 6.42
C PRO A 81 -8.96 -9.85 5.10
N VAL A 82 -10.08 -10.58 5.14
CA VAL A 82 -10.80 -10.98 3.93
C VAL A 82 -11.48 -9.79 3.28
N LYS A 83 -12.14 -8.92 4.06
CA LYS A 83 -12.80 -7.73 3.51
C LYS A 83 -11.80 -6.68 3.04
N GLU A 84 -10.69 -6.51 3.75
CA GLU A 84 -9.66 -5.53 3.38
C GLU A 84 -8.94 -5.94 2.08
N VAL A 85 -8.60 -7.22 1.92
CA VAL A 85 -8.00 -7.75 0.68
C VAL A 85 -8.99 -7.69 -0.49
N THR A 86 -10.26 -8.07 -0.28
CA THR A 86 -11.30 -7.95 -1.32
C THR A 86 -11.49 -6.49 -1.74
N GLY A 87 -11.54 -5.57 -0.77
CA GLY A 87 -11.63 -4.13 -1.03
C GLY A 87 -10.44 -3.61 -1.84
N ALA A 88 -9.22 -4.04 -1.53
CA ALA A 88 -8.03 -3.69 -2.30
C ALA A 88 -8.06 -4.24 -3.73
N ALA A 89 -8.46 -5.51 -3.90
CA ALA A 89 -8.62 -6.11 -5.21
C ALA A 89 -9.64 -5.32 -6.06
N LEU A 90 -10.76 -4.90 -5.47
CA LEU A 90 -11.74 -4.05 -6.13
C LEU A 90 -11.19 -2.65 -6.46
N ARG A 91 -10.41 -2.03 -5.57
CA ARG A 91 -9.78 -0.72 -5.84
C ARG A 91 -8.81 -0.77 -7.03
N VAL A 92 -8.03 -1.83 -7.15
CA VAL A 92 -7.15 -2.05 -8.31
C VAL A 92 -7.99 -2.34 -9.55
N LYS A 93 -8.99 -3.23 -9.46
CA LYS A 93 -9.87 -3.60 -10.58
C LYS A 93 -10.60 -2.39 -11.17
N TYR A 94 -11.07 -1.46 -10.34
CA TYR A 94 -11.75 -0.25 -10.78
C TYR A 94 -10.81 0.93 -11.07
N GLY A 95 -9.49 0.77 -10.91
CA GLY A 95 -8.52 1.83 -11.19
C GLY A 95 -8.49 2.97 -10.17
N PHE A 96 -9.06 2.78 -8.98
CA PHE A 96 -8.94 3.74 -7.88
C PHE A 96 -7.56 3.71 -7.22
N SER A 97 -6.80 2.64 -7.43
CA SER A 97 -5.49 2.40 -6.85
C SER A 97 -4.60 1.57 -7.77
N THR A 98 -3.30 1.59 -7.49
CA THR A 98 -2.31 0.72 -8.14
C THR A 98 -1.99 -0.47 -7.25
N ALA A 99 -1.57 -1.57 -7.86
CA ALA A 99 -1.15 -2.75 -7.09
C ALA A 99 0.04 -2.45 -6.17
N GLU A 100 0.95 -1.57 -6.61
CA GLU A 100 2.07 -1.07 -5.80
C GLU A 100 1.61 -0.33 -4.55
N ARG A 101 0.67 0.62 -4.69
CA ARG A 101 0.14 1.35 -3.53
C ARG A 101 -0.59 0.42 -2.57
N GLU A 102 -1.39 -0.51 -3.08
CA GLU A 102 -2.09 -1.48 -2.24
C GLU A 102 -1.12 -2.43 -1.52
N ALA A 103 -0.07 -2.94 -2.19
CA ALA A 103 0.93 -3.80 -1.56
C ALA A 103 1.63 -3.06 -0.40
N ALA A 104 2.05 -1.82 -0.64
CA ALA A 104 2.70 -0.99 0.36
C ALA A 104 1.76 -0.62 1.53
N GLU A 105 0.49 -0.33 1.27
CA GLU A 105 -0.48 0.04 2.31
C GLU A 105 -1.04 -1.16 3.10
N LEU A 106 -1.20 -2.34 2.47
CA LEU A 106 -1.79 -3.52 3.12
C LEU A 106 -0.77 -4.43 3.80
N THR A 107 0.42 -4.55 3.23
CA THR A 107 1.43 -5.52 3.70
C THR A 107 2.76 -4.85 4.02
N GLY A 108 3.00 -3.65 3.52
CA GLY A 108 4.26 -2.95 3.68
C GLY A 108 5.37 -3.53 2.79
N THR A 109 5.00 -4.33 1.79
CA THR A 109 5.93 -4.96 0.86
C THR A 109 5.98 -4.19 -0.46
N ASN A 110 7.07 -4.37 -1.20
CA ASN A 110 7.19 -3.85 -2.56
C ASN A 110 6.47 -4.81 -3.52
N TYR A 111 5.68 -4.26 -4.44
CA TYR A 111 4.89 -5.06 -5.37
C TYR A 111 5.74 -5.80 -6.40
N ASP A 112 6.80 -5.17 -6.91
CA ASP A 112 7.68 -5.78 -7.91
C ASP A 112 8.42 -6.97 -7.29
N ASP A 113 8.94 -6.80 -6.08
CA ASP A 113 9.57 -7.89 -5.30
C ASP A 113 8.60 -9.07 -5.10
N ASN A 114 7.33 -8.77 -4.79
CA ASN A 114 6.31 -9.80 -4.64
C ASN A 114 6.06 -10.54 -5.96
N VAL A 115 5.95 -9.83 -7.08
CA VAL A 115 5.69 -10.44 -8.39
C VAL A 115 6.86 -11.34 -8.80
N ASP A 116 8.09 -10.86 -8.65
CA ASP A 116 9.30 -11.61 -8.97
C ASP A 116 9.41 -12.87 -8.11
N GLN A 117 9.18 -12.74 -6.80
CA GLN A 117 9.20 -13.85 -5.87
C GLN A 117 8.09 -14.87 -6.20
N ILE A 118 6.87 -14.42 -6.49
CA ILE A 118 5.76 -15.30 -6.89
C ILE A 118 6.08 -16.03 -8.19
N ALA A 119 6.73 -15.37 -9.16
CA ALA A 119 7.15 -16.01 -10.41
C ALA A 119 8.17 -17.12 -10.16
N ALA A 120 9.18 -16.86 -9.33
CA ALA A 120 10.17 -17.86 -8.92
C ALA A 120 9.51 -19.05 -8.18
N GLU A 121 8.59 -18.77 -7.26
CA GLU A 121 7.84 -19.80 -6.54
C GLU A 121 7.02 -20.67 -7.50
N ARG A 122 6.28 -20.06 -8.44
CA ARG A 122 5.51 -20.80 -9.45
C ARG A 122 6.38 -21.71 -10.32
N ALA A 123 7.57 -21.26 -10.68
CA ALA A 123 8.53 -22.08 -11.44
C ALA A 123 8.98 -23.31 -10.63
N VAL A 124 9.26 -23.15 -9.33
CA VAL A 124 9.63 -24.24 -8.43
C VAL A 124 8.49 -25.25 -8.27
N TRP A 125 7.26 -24.79 -8.11
CA TRP A 125 6.08 -25.66 -8.00
C TRP A 125 5.88 -26.50 -9.27
N THR A 126 5.96 -25.85 -10.43
CA THR A 126 5.86 -26.51 -11.74
C THR A 126 6.95 -27.56 -11.91
N THR A 127 8.19 -27.23 -11.55
CA THR A 127 9.34 -28.16 -11.62
C THR A 127 9.15 -29.38 -10.71
N LYS A 128 8.51 -29.21 -9.56
CA LYS A 128 8.21 -30.29 -8.60
C LYS A 128 6.91 -31.04 -8.93
N GLY A 129 6.23 -30.72 -10.03
CA GLY A 129 4.96 -31.34 -10.41
C GLY A 129 3.77 -30.95 -9.53
N MET A 130 3.87 -29.85 -8.77
CA MET A 130 2.81 -29.33 -7.92
C MET A 130 2.02 -28.22 -8.63
N GLN A 131 0.70 -28.18 -8.45
CA GLN A 131 -0.14 -27.09 -8.96
C GLN A 131 -0.16 -25.93 -7.99
N TYR A 132 0.08 -24.71 -8.47
CA TYR A 132 0.00 -23.50 -7.65
C TYR A 132 -1.44 -23.28 -7.14
N PRO A 133 -1.67 -22.99 -5.84
CA PRO A 133 -3.01 -22.86 -5.29
C PRO A 133 -3.57 -21.51 -5.73
N LYS A 134 -4.38 -21.50 -6.80
CA LYS A 134 -5.18 -20.34 -7.17
C LYS A 134 -6.58 -20.52 -6.61
N ALA A 135 -6.83 -20.04 -5.40
CA ALA A 135 -8.20 -19.87 -4.93
C ALA A 135 -8.77 -18.60 -5.59
N ASP A 136 -9.50 -18.76 -6.69
CA ASP A 136 -10.18 -17.64 -7.35
C ASP A 136 -11.66 -17.66 -6.97
N ASN A 137 -11.97 -17.11 -5.79
CA ASN A 137 -13.36 -16.91 -5.35
C ASN A 137 -13.83 -15.46 -5.60
N THR A 138 -13.05 -14.66 -6.33
CA THR A 138 -13.34 -13.23 -6.57
C THR A 138 -14.54 -13.04 -7.51
N ASP A 139 -14.84 -14.05 -8.32
CA ASP A 139 -15.99 -14.08 -9.24
C ASP A 139 -17.15 -14.95 -8.71
N ALA A 140 -17.04 -15.52 -7.51
CA ALA A 140 -18.14 -16.25 -6.88
C ALA A 140 -19.16 -15.24 -6.33
N GLY A 141 -20.27 -15.13 -7.07
CA GLY A 141 -21.27 -14.09 -6.96
C GLY A 141 -21.86 -13.83 -5.58
N ASP A 142 -22.26 -12.56 -5.43
CA ASP A 142 -23.43 -12.09 -4.70
C ASP A 142 -24.36 -13.20 -4.19
N GLY A 143 -24.41 -13.33 -2.87
CA GLY A 143 -25.15 -14.37 -2.16
C GLY A 143 -25.74 -13.83 -0.87
N GLY A 144 -26.65 -12.87 -0.99
CA GLY A 144 -27.88 -12.80 -0.18
C GLY A 144 -27.72 -12.52 1.32
N GLY A 145 -27.91 -11.26 1.69
CA GLY A 145 -28.21 -10.84 3.07
C GLY A 145 -29.14 -9.64 3.06
N GLY A 146 -30.28 -9.75 2.36
CA GLY A 146 -31.37 -8.78 2.47
C GLY A 146 -31.99 -8.88 3.85
N ASP A 147 -31.77 -7.87 4.69
CA ASP A 147 -32.46 -7.73 5.97
C ASP A 147 -33.84 -7.11 5.68
N THR A 148 -34.84 -7.98 5.54
CA THR A 148 -36.25 -7.63 5.70
C THR A 148 -36.69 -8.11 7.08
N GLY A 149 -37.01 -7.17 7.97
CA GLY A 149 -37.54 -7.44 9.31
C GLY A 149 -37.54 -6.21 10.20
#